data_AF-A0A0F4GTL5-F1
#
_entry.id   AF-A0A0F4GTL5-F1
#
_cell.length_a   1.000
_cell.length_b   1.000
_cell.length_c   1.000
_cell.angle_alpha   90.00
_cell.angle_beta   90.00
_cell.angle_gamma   90.00
#
_symmetry.space_group_name_H-M   'P 1'
#
loop_
_entity.id
_entity.type
_entity.pdbx_description
1 polymer ?
#
loop_
_entity_poly.entity_id
_entity_poly.type
_entity_poly.pdbx_seq_one_letter_code
_entity_poly.pdbx_strand_id
1 'polypeptide(L)'
;MNTATTTAVHPASGGHAQPVHTSARSNGSPLPARSPSTTSKHVKGASSSSTKEVDVRTSKKYKHVFAIHADSRASIFSKDATSSPSNHGFRNLMGLIIVISNLRLMVENFKKYGILVTISGAEVSQSDQRWFWILYALTPCHLFVAYLIEMAAARYAEASAKRKHETKADKEVDKKKANKSWFSTWRMVAWCHAVNATFMLAFATYVVYYGIHNPGLGALSEIHAVIVWLKVCSYAFTNRDLRHAFLNPDPSGESKLPLLYESCPYPQNINFSNLTYFWWAPTLVYQPVYPRSPRVRWDFVFRRCCEFSFLCVLVWLTCAQYAVPLLQNSLDDISKLHGYNILERVMKLSTISLVCWLAGFFALFQSFLNALAEIMRFGDREFYSDWWNSSDVRSYWTSWNKPVSHFMKRHVYAPMVGRGVPPVLAQFLTFMFSGVLHEALIGIPTHNILGVAFLGMMGQIPLIILTDMIKKFGGKGQNAKLVGNLIFWLSFCIFGQPLAALMYFFAWQAKYGAAGSRPEWPDLPMSWNTTKT
;
A
#
# COMPACT_ATOMS: atom_id res chain seq x y z
N MET A 1 48.60 24.48 34.88
CA MET A 1 49.02 24.33 36.29
C MET A 1 47.83 23.95 37.14
N ASN A 2 48.07 23.15 38.18
CA ASN A 2 47.37 23.05 39.46
C ASN A 2 45.82 22.90 39.49
N THR A 3 45.39 21.64 39.57
CA THR A 3 44.68 21.00 40.69
C THR A 3 43.99 21.84 41.79
N ALA A 4 42.81 21.35 42.24
CA ALA A 4 42.46 20.98 43.64
C ALA A 4 41.26 21.64 44.39
N THR A 5 40.16 20.88 44.48
CA THR A 5 39.62 20.25 45.73
C THR A 5 38.88 21.05 46.85
N THR A 6 37.79 20.42 47.35
CA THR A 6 37.04 20.64 48.64
C THR A 6 36.19 21.93 48.79
N THR A 7 35.17 22.02 49.66
CA THR A 7 34.71 21.14 50.77
C THR A 7 33.16 20.97 50.81
N ALA A 8 32.61 20.14 51.71
CA ALA A 8 31.19 19.74 51.76
C ALA A 8 30.48 20.09 53.09
N VAL A 9 29.14 19.94 53.13
CA VAL A 9 28.32 19.83 54.36
C VAL A 9 27.23 18.76 54.18
N HIS A 10 26.99 17.95 55.22
CA HIS A 10 25.91 16.96 55.38
C HIS A 10 25.42 16.99 56.84
N PRO A 11 24.14 16.70 57.12
CA PRO A 11 23.70 15.38 57.65
C PRO A 11 22.64 14.73 56.71
N ALA A 12 22.28 13.43 56.71
CA ALA A 12 21.95 12.43 57.75
C ALA A 12 20.55 12.64 58.39
N SER A 13 19.68 11.64 58.62
CA SER A 13 19.73 10.15 58.50
C SER A 13 18.30 9.59 58.21
N GLY A 14 18.00 8.29 57.99
CA GLY A 14 18.78 7.06 57.90
C GLY A 14 17.89 5.79 57.73
N GLY A 15 18.49 4.59 57.61
CA GLY A 15 17.81 3.27 57.52
C GLY A 15 17.40 2.88 56.08
N HIS A 16 17.99 1.93 55.34
CA HIS A 16 18.34 0.51 55.57
C HIS A 16 17.13 -0.41 55.85
N ALA A 17 17.00 -1.61 55.25
CA ALA A 17 18.00 -2.42 54.52
C ALA A 17 17.43 -3.21 53.30
N GLN A 18 18.36 -3.75 52.49
CA GLN A 18 18.18 -4.88 51.56
C GLN A 18 19.04 -6.05 52.09
N PRO A 19 18.75 -7.31 51.73
CA PRO A 19 19.61 -7.92 50.70
C PRO A 19 18.92 -8.89 49.74
N VAL A 20 19.54 -9.05 48.56
CA VAL A 20 19.30 -10.14 47.61
C VAL A 20 20.14 -11.36 48.01
N HIS A 21 19.64 -12.59 47.81
CA HIS A 21 20.50 -13.77 47.70
C HIS A 21 19.95 -14.82 46.72
N THR A 22 20.82 -15.72 46.28
CA THR A 22 20.63 -16.60 45.11
C THR A 22 20.75 -18.10 45.43
N SER A 23 20.31 -18.93 44.47
CA SER A 23 20.85 -20.25 44.08
C SER A 23 20.14 -21.56 44.49
N ALA A 24 19.69 -22.27 43.44
CA ALA A 24 20.03 -23.67 43.07
C ALA A 24 19.43 -24.91 43.80
N ARG A 25 19.19 -25.95 42.96
CA ARG A 25 18.98 -27.39 43.25
C ARG A 25 17.70 -27.79 44.00
N SER A 26 17.17 -29.02 43.88
CA SER A 26 17.24 -30.08 42.83
C SER A 26 16.26 -31.22 43.16
N ASN A 27 15.90 -32.06 42.16
CA ASN A 27 15.11 -33.31 42.26
C ASN A 27 13.60 -33.08 42.58
N GLY A 28 12.69 -33.97 42.17
CA GLY A 28 12.81 -35.15 41.30
C GLY A 28 11.45 -35.77 41.00
N SER A 29 11.32 -36.51 39.89
CA SER A 29 10.10 -37.27 39.54
C SER A 29 10.14 -38.67 40.17
N PRO A 30 8.97 -39.29 40.46
CA PRO A 30 8.46 -40.24 39.47
C PRO A 30 6.91 -40.30 39.35
N LEU A 31 6.45 -40.98 38.29
CA LEU A 31 5.12 -41.60 38.15
C LEU A 31 5.06 -42.91 39.00
N PRO A 32 3.91 -43.56 39.28
CA PRO A 32 2.58 -43.51 38.64
C PRO A 32 1.50 -42.95 39.62
N ALA A 33 0.16 -43.13 39.50
CA ALA A 33 -0.67 -43.97 38.64
C ALA A 33 -1.98 -43.29 38.17
N ARG A 34 -3.14 -43.97 38.26
CA ARG A 34 -4.33 -43.69 37.43
C ARG A 34 -5.66 -44.03 38.14
N SER A 35 -6.59 -43.06 38.17
CA SER A 35 -8.08 -43.21 38.18
C SER A 35 -8.79 -43.87 39.40
N PRO A 36 -10.13 -43.70 39.60
CA PRO A 36 -11.10 -42.77 38.95
C PRO A 36 -12.09 -41.98 39.88
N SER A 37 -12.82 -41.05 39.24
CA SER A 37 -14.27 -40.72 39.40
C SER A 37 -14.90 -40.17 40.71
N THR A 38 -15.38 -38.90 40.61
CA THR A 38 -16.72 -38.35 41.03
C THR A 38 -17.23 -38.53 42.48
N THR A 39 -17.82 -37.55 43.18
CA THR A 39 -18.63 -36.34 42.82
C THR A 39 -18.66 -35.35 44.05
N SER A 40 -19.46 -34.28 44.27
CA SER A 40 -20.57 -33.55 43.58
C SER A 40 -20.80 -32.16 44.25
N LYS A 41 -20.93 -31.06 43.46
CA LYS A 41 -21.54 -29.74 43.82
C LYS A 41 -20.81 -28.93 44.93
N HIS A 42 -21.05 -27.64 45.19
CA HIS A 42 -21.80 -26.51 44.57
C HIS A 42 -20.85 -25.26 44.63
N VAL A 43 -21.04 -24.07 44.04
CA VAL A 43 -22.16 -23.09 44.00
C VAL A 43 -22.05 -22.26 42.68
N LYS A 44 -23.11 -21.54 42.26
CA LYS A 44 -23.11 -20.67 41.06
C LYS A 44 -22.75 -19.21 41.37
N GLY A 45 -22.03 -18.56 40.46
CA GLY A 45 -21.96 -17.09 40.28
C GLY A 45 -22.46 -16.71 38.88
N ALA A 46 -22.93 -15.48 38.68
CA ALA A 46 -23.65 -15.09 37.46
C ALA A 46 -22.74 -14.95 36.23
N SER A 47 -23.22 -15.46 35.08
CA SER A 47 -22.58 -15.30 33.77
C SER A 47 -23.23 -14.16 32.97
N SER A 48 -22.46 -13.18 32.52
CA SER A 48 -22.91 -12.18 31.56
C SER A 48 -23.14 -12.78 30.18
N SER A 49 -24.16 -12.31 29.46
CA SER A 49 -24.52 -12.80 28.13
C SER A 49 -23.60 -12.24 27.05
N SER A 50 -22.50 -12.93 26.76
CA SER A 50 -21.66 -12.67 25.60
C SER A 50 -22.33 -13.16 24.31
N THR A 51 -22.93 -12.23 23.58
CA THR A 51 -23.48 -12.48 22.24
C THR A 51 -22.36 -13.00 21.33
N LYS A 52 -22.44 -14.26 20.87
CA LYS A 52 -21.47 -14.82 19.94
C LYS A 52 -21.63 -14.18 18.57
N GLU A 53 -20.74 -13.24 18.25
CA GLU A 53 -20.57 -12.76 16.88
C GLU A 53 -20.22 -13.93 15.96
N VAL A 54 -20.98 -14.10 14.87
CA VAL A 54 -20.73 -15.14 13.88
C VAL A 54 -19.70 -14.62 12.88
N ASP A 55 -18.46 -15.09 13.02
CA ASP A 55 -17.36 -14.73 12.12
C ASP A 55 -17.69 -15.14 10.67
N VAL A 56 -17.87 -14.14 9.80
CA VAL A 56 -18.34 -14.25 8.40
C VAL A 56 -17.38 -15.06 7.49
N ARG A 57 -16.20 -15.45 8.01
CA ARG A 57 -15.20 -16.28 7.31
C ARG A 57 -15.65 -17.70 6.93
N THR A 58 -16.78 -18.19 7.45
CA THR A 58 -17.24 -19.59 7.27
C THR A 58 -17.96 -19.90 5.95
N SER A 59 -18.32 -18.89 5.15
CA SER A 59 -19.01 -19.14 3.87
C SER A 59 -18.09 -19.82 2.84
N LYS A 60 -18.50 -21.00 2.33
CA LYS A 60 -17.73 -21.82 1.37
C LYS A 60 -17.42 -21.15 0.02
N LYS A 61 -17.90 -19.93 -0.24
CA LYS A 61 -17.72 -19.21 -1.51
C LYS A 61 -17.45 -17.72 -1.26
N TYR A 62 -16.34 -17.22 -1.79
CA TYR A 62 -15.92 -15.83 -1.58
C TYR A 62 -16.92 -14.80 -2.14
N LYS A 63 -17.19 -13.74 -1.36
CA LYS A 63 -18.00 -12.57 -1.76
C LYS A 63 -17.21 -11.28 -1.46
N HIS A 64 -17.25 -10.29 -2.34
CA HIS A 64 -16.59 -8.97 -2.17
C HIS A 64 -17.28 -8.05 -1.16
N VAL A 65 -18.21 -8.59 -0.35
CA VAL A 65 -19.11 -7.85 0.54
C VAL A 65 -18.51 -7.67 1.94
N PHE A 66 -17.59 -8.55 2.36
CA PHE A 66 -16.86 -8.46 3.63
C PHE A 66 -16.31 -7.04 3.88
N ALA A 67 -16.62 -6.47 5.05
CA ALA A 67 -16.15 -5.14 5.44
C ALA A 67 -14.68 -5.19 5.87
N ILE A 68 -13.84 -4.39 5.21
CA ILE A 68 -12.44 -4.15 5.60
C ILE A 68 -12.39 -3.01 6.63
N HIS A 69 -13.13 -1.94 6.37
CA HIS A 69 -13.25 -0.81 7.28
C HIS A 69 -14.52 -1.03 8.11
N ALA A 70 -14.36 -1.72 9.25
CA ALA A 70 -15.41 -1.90 10.25
C ALA A 70 -15.20 -0.90 11.40
N ASP A 71 -14.01 -0.91 11.99
CA ASP A 71 -13.66 -0.16 13.20
C ASP A 71 -13.04 1.22 12.91
N SER A 72 -13.23 2.18 13.82
CA SER A 72 -12.45 3.42 13.80
C SER A 72 -11.09 3.16 14.46
N ARG A 73 -9.99 3.48 13.76
CA ARG A 73 -8.62 3.18 14.18
C ARG A 73 -7.71 4.38 13.89
N ALA A 74 -6.84 4.72 14.84
CA ALA A 74 -5.85 5.78 14.64
C ALA A 74 -4.66 5.30 13.79
N SER A 75 -3.99 6.22 13.10
CA SER A 75 -2.69 5.95 12.48
C SER A 75 -1.61 5.81 13.56
N ILE A 76 -0.65 4.90 13.38
CA ILE A 76 0.29 4.48 14.44
C ILE A 76 1.25 5.59 14.92
N PHE A 77 1.52 6.61 14.11
CA PHE A 77 2.27 7.82 14.52
C PHE A 77 1.35 9.00 14.93
N SER A 78 0.03 8.80 15.07
CA SER A 78 -0.86 9.79 15.68
C SER A 78 -0.76 9.75 17.21
N LYS A 79 -1.01 10.89 17.87
CA LYS A 79 -1.19 10.97 19.33
C LYS A 79 -2.40 10.17 19.83
N ASP A 80 -3.34 9.87 18.94
CA ASP A 80 -4.55 9.08 19.23
C ASP A 80 -4.30 7.55 19.21
N ALA A 81 -3.06 7.09 18.99
CA ALA A 81 -2.74 5.66 18.88
C ALA A 81 -2.79 4.95 20.24
N THR A 82 -3.38 3.76 20.29
CA THR A 82 -3.53 2.95 21.51
C THR A 82 -2.24 2.27 21.97
N SER A 83 -1.19 2.27 21.15
CA SER A 83 0.13 1.73 21.48
C SER A 83 1.24 2.52 20.80
N SER A 84 2.33 2.76 21.52
CA SER A 84 3.52 3.41 20.98
C SER A 84 4.22 2.50 19.96
N PRO A 85 4.62 3.00 18.77
CA PRO A 85 5.34 2.21 17.78
C PRO A 85 6.71 1.75 18.32
N SER A 86 7.06 0.50 18.04
CA SER A 86 8.39 -0.02 18.36
C SER A 86 9.40 0.36 17.28
N ASN A 87 10.55 0.93 17.70
CA ASN A 87 11.56 1.51 16.81
C ASN A 87 12.75 0.57 16.52
N HIS A 88 12.63 -0.75 16.77
CA HIS A 88 13.74 -1.69 16.54
C HIS A 88 14.20 -1.72 15.08
N GLY A 89 13.28 -1.72 14.12
CA GLY A 89 13.61 -1.65 12.69
C GLY A 89 14.43 -0.42 12.32
N PHE A 90 14.10 0.75 12.86
CA PHE A 90 14.87 1.98 12.64
C PHE A 90 16.24 1.98 13.33
N ARG A 91 16.41 1.26 14.45
CA ARG A 91 17.73 1.06 15.08
C ARG A 91 18.63 0.16 14.23
N ASN A 92 18.08 -0.92 13.66
CA ASN A 92 18.81 -1.78 12.73
C ASN A 92 19.20 -1.00 11.46
N LEU A 93 18.26 -0.20 10.94
CA LEU A 93 18.51 0.69 9.82
C LEU A 93 19.60 1.73 10.13
N MET A 94 19.60 2.34 11.32
CA MET A 94 20.65 3.30 11.71
C MET A 94 22.04 2.65 11.72
N GLY A 95 22.15 1.41 12.20
CA GLY A 95 23.39 0.64 12.10
C GLY A 95 23.85 0.41 10.65
N LEU A 96 22.92 0.05 9.76
CA LEU A 96 23.19 -0.12 8.33
C LEU A 96 23.56 1.22 7.65
N ILE A 97 22.89 2.31 8.01
CA ILE A 97 23.20 3.67 7.54
C ILE A 97 24.60 4.07 8.01
N ILE A 98 25.04 3.77 9.23
CA ILE A 98 26.40 4.12 9.69
C ILE A 98 27.48 3.37 8.89
N VAL A 99 27.20 2.15 8.41
CA VAL A 99 28.13 1.38 7.57
C VAL A 99 28.16 1.88 6.11
N ILE A 100 27.02 2.30 5.56
CA ILE A 100 26.90 2.76 4.15
C ILE A 100 27.18 4.26 3.99
N SER A 101 26.77 5.08 4.97
CA SER A 101 26.77 6.54 4.91
C SER A 101 28.03 7.13 5.51
N ASN A 102 29.02 7.31 4.63
CA ASN A 102 30.01 8.36 4.82
C ASN A 102 29.31 9.73 4.70
N LEU A 103 28.71 10.23 5.78
CA LEU A 103 28.09 11.58 5.87
C LEU A 103 29.01 12.70 5.32
N ARG A 104 30.32 12.48 5.46
CA ARG A 104 31.41 13.19 4.80
C ARG A 104 31.11 13.55 3.33
N LEU A 105 30.62 12.62 2.51
CA LEU A 105 30.32 12.84 1.08
C LEU A 105 29.16 13.81 0.85
N MET A 106 28.16 13.86 1.73
CA MET A 106 27.08 14.85 1.63
C MET A 106 27.61 16.26 1.95
N VAL A 107 28.46 16.37 2.98
CA VAL A 107 29.13 17.63 3.35
C VAL A 107 30.14 18.07 2.29
N GLU A 108 30.89 17.14 1.68
CA GLU A 108 31.83 17.42 0.58
C GLU A 108 31.09 17.85 -0.69
N ASN A 109 29.95 17.24 -1.04
CA ASN A 109 29.10 17.71 -2.14
C ASN A 109 28.54 19.12 -1.88
N PHE A 110 28.06 19.39 -0.67
CA PHE A 110 27.59 20.74 -0.28
C PHE A 110 28.72 21.78 -0.38
N LYS A 111 29.94 21.44 0.05
CA LYS A 111 31.13 22.31 -0.09
C LYS A 111 31.59 22.49 -1.54
N LYS A 112 31.54 21.44 -2.36
CA LYS A 112 32.04 21.44 -3.75
C LYS A 112 31.10 22.18 -4.71
N TYR A 113 29.80 22.04 -4.53
CA TYR A 113 28.79 22.55 -5.47
C TYR A 113 28.03 23.77 -4.93
N GLY A 114 28.00 24.00 -3.61
CA GLY A 114 27.17 25.04 -3.01
C GLY A 114 25.67 24.70 -3.07
N ILE A 115 24.81 25.71 -2.94
CA ILE A 115 23.36 25.54 -3.05
C ILE A 115 22.97 25.52 -4.54
N LEU A 116 22.59 24.36 -5.06
CA LEU A 116 22.21 24.16 -6.48
C LEU A 116 20.73 24.46 -6.77
N VAL A 117 20.03 25.06 -5.81
CA VAL A 117 18.59 25.29 -5.86
C VAL A 117 18.26 26.53 -6.68
N THR A 118 18.31 26.39 -8.00
CA THR A 118 17.64 27.33 -8.91
C THR A 118 16.14 27.22 -8.69
N ILE A 119 15.52 28.30 -8.16
CA ILE A 119 14.06 28.37 -7.92
C ILE A 119 13.27 28.41 -9.24
N SER A 120 13.94 28.66 -10.38
CA SER A 120 13.43 28.30 -11.70
C SER A 120 13.36 26.78 -11.82
N GLY A 121 12.21 26.20 -11.44
CA GLY A 121 11.94 24.78 -11.64
C GLY A 121 11.90 24.44 -13.14
N ALA A 122 12.25 23.20 -13.48
CA ALA A 122 12.31 22.73 -14.88
C ALA A 122 11.08 23.16 -15.68
N GLU A 123 11.31 23.95 -16.73
CA GLU A 123 10.26 24.74 -17.40
C GLU A 123 9.12 23.85 -17.90
N VAL A 124 7.99 23.92 -17.21
CA VAL A 124 6.83 23.07 -17.50
C VAL A 124 6.09 23.63 -18.70
N SER A 125 6.13 22.91 -19.82
CA SER A 125 5.53 23.40 -21.07
C SER A 125 4.02 23.62 -20.92
N GLN A 126 3.49 24.62 -21.64
CA GLN A 126 2.03 24.87 -21.65
C GLN A 126 1.23 23.69 -22.22
N SER A 127 1.86 22.80 -23.00
CA SER A 127 1.32 21.49 -23.40
C SER A 127 1.13 20.56 -22.21
N ASP A 128 2.18 20.36 -21.40
CA ASP A 128 2.14 19.46 -20.23
C ASP A 128 1.08 19.92 -19.22
N GLN A 129 1.02 21.23 -18.94
CA GLN A 129 0.03 21.80 -18.03
C GLN A 129 -1.40 21.60 -18.53
N ARG A 130 -1.66 21.82 -19.83
CA ARG A 130 -3.00 21.61 -20.42
C ARG A 130 -3.41 20.14 -20.32
N TRP A 131 -2.56 19.20 -20.73
CA TRP A 131 -2.88 17.78 -20.65
C TRP A 131 -3.03 17.27 -19.22
N PHE A 132 -2.18 17.73 -18.29
CA PHE A 132 -2.32 17.45 -16.86
C PHE A 132 -3.70 17.86 -16.32
N TRP A 133 -4.14 19.10 -16.57
CA TRP A 133 -5.44 19.57 -16.08
C TRP A 133 -6.63 18.89 -16.77
N ILE A 134 -6.52 18.57 -18.07
CA ILE A 134 -7.53 17.80 -18.81
C ILE A 134 -7.67 16.39 -18.20
N LEU A 135 -6.58 15.67 -17.99
CA LEU A 135 -6.62 14.34 -17.35
C LEU A 135 -7.13 14.43 -15.91
N TYR A 136 -6.67 15.41 -15.13
CA TYR A 136 -7.10 15.59 -13.74
C TYR A 136 -8.62 15.80 -13.62
N ALA A 137 -9.23 16.56 -14.53
CA ALA A 137 -10.68 16.77 -14.58
C ALA A 137 -11.44 15.57 -15.16
N LEU A 138 -10.93 14.92 -16.21
CA LEU A 138 -11.62 13.84 -16.94
C LEU A 138 -11.57 12.49 -16.22
N THR A 139 -10.43 12.14 -15.60
CA THR A 139 -10.23 10.84 -14.93
C THR A 139 -11.36 10.53 -13.91
N PRO A 140 -11.75 11.45 -13.00
CA PRO A 140 -12.88 11.23 -12.09
C PRO A 140 -14.25 11.03 -12.76
N CYS A 141 -14.49 11.56 -13.98
CA CYS A 141 -15.77 11.40 -14.67
C CYS A 141 -16.16 9.92 -14.85
N HIS A 142 -15.18 9.03 -14.97
CA HIS A 142 -15.39 7.59 -15.11
C HIS A 142 -15.93 6.90 -13.85
N LEU A 143 -15.81 7.49 -12.65
CA LEU A 143 -16.56 7.04 -11.47
C LEU A 143 -18.05 7.37 -11.60
N PHE A 144 -18.40 8.54 -12.14
CA PHE A 144 -19.79 8.92 -12.38
C PHE A 144 -20.42 8.08 -13.51
N VAL A 145 -19.66 7.75 -14.57
CA VAL A 145 -20.09 6.75 -15.58
C VAL A 145 -20.34 5.38 -14.94
N ALA A 146 -19.45 4.91 -14.05
CA ALA A 146 -19.66 3.67 -13.31
C ALA A 146 -20.91 3.70 -12.40
N TYR A 147 -21.22 4.85 -11.80
CA TYR A 147 -22.47 5.07 -11.07
C TYR A 147 -23.70 5.03 -11.96
N LEU A 148 -23.67 5.62 -13.17
CA LEU A 148 -24.79 5.53 -14.12
C LEU A 148 -25.06 4.07 -14.56
N ILE A 149 -23.99 3.31 -14.83
CA ILE A 149 -24.09 1.87 -15.16
C ILE A 149 -24.71 1.09 -13.99
N GLU A 150 -24.26 1.32 -12.75
CA GLU A 150 -24.78 0.63 -11.57
C GLU A 150 -26.21 1.08 -11.21
N MET A 151 -26.57 2.35 -11.41
CA MET A 151 -27.94 2.86 -11.23
C MET A 151 -28.92 2.20 -12.21
N ALA A 152 -28.52 1.97 -13.47
CA ALA A 152 -29.30 1.18 -14.41
C ALA A 152 -29.42 -0.29 -13.97
N ALA A 153 -28.33 -0.90 -13.50
CA ALA A 153 -28.32 -2.26 -12.97
C ALA A 153 -29.19 -2.44 -11.71
N ALA A 154 -29.23 -1.42 -10.83
CA ALA A 154 -30.04 -1.37 -9.62
C ALA A 154 -31.54 -1.32 -9.96
N ARG A 155 -31.97 -0.37 -10.81
CA ARG A 155 -33.36 -0.27 -11.27
C ARG A 155 -33.84 -1.57 -11.95
N TYR A 156 -32.97 -2.20 -12.75
CA TYR A 156 -33.27 -3.50 -13.34
C TYR A 156 -33.40 -4.62 -12.30
N ALA A 157 -32.57 -4.61 -11.24
CA ALA A 157 -32.67 -5.55 -10.13
C ALA A 157 -33.97 -5.35 -9.33
N GLU A 158 -34.36 -4.11 -9.01
CA GLU A 158 -35.63 -3.80 -8.33
C GLU A 158 -36.84 -4.28 -9.14
N ALA A 159 -36.90 -3.95 -10.44
CA ALA A 159 -37.96 -4.40 -11.33
C ALA A 159 -37.99 -5.93 -11.47
N SER A 160 -36.84 -6.60 -11.39
CA SER A 160 -36.76 -8.06 -11.43
C SER A 160 -37.12 -8.71 -10.09
N ALA A 161 -36.86 -8.05 -8.96
CA ALA A 161 -37.29 -8.50 -7.63
C ALA A 161 -38.81 -8.39 -7.45
N LYS A 162 -39.42 -7.29 -7.91
CA LYS A 162 -40.89 -7.10 -7.92
C LYS A 162 -41.59 -8.19 -8.73
N ARG A 163 -41.17 -8.39 -9.99
CA ARG A 163 -41.67 -9.48 -10.86
C ARG A 163 -41.48 -10.87 -10.23
N LYS A 164 -40.35 -11.14 -9.58
CA LYS A 164 -40.10 -12.42 -8.85
C LYS A 164 -40.99 -12.60 -7.61
N HIS A 165 -41.59 -11.52 -7.07
CA HIS A 165 -42.58 -11.58 -6.02
C HIS A 165 -44.00 -11.79 -6.57
N GLU A 166 -44.33 -11.14 -7.68
CA GLU A 166 -45.61 -11.25 -8.39
C GLU A 166 -45.78 -12.64 -9.05
N THR A 167 -44.79 -13.09 -9.83
CA THR A 167 -44.78 -14.40 -10.49
C THR A 167 -44.33 -15.54 -9.55
N LYS A 168 -44.85 -15.55 -8.32
CA LYS A 168 -44.69 -16.68 -7.38
C LYS A 168 -45.59 -17.87 -7.71
N ALA A 169 -46.54 -17.69 -8.63
CA ALA A 169 -47.24 -18.76 -9.29
C ALA A 169 -46.58 -19.08 -10.65
N ASP A 170 -46.58 -20.38 -10.98
CA ASP A 170 -46.29 -21.02 -12.27
C ASP A 170 -44.82 -21.27 -12.73
N LYS A 171 -44.53 -22.58 -12.82
CA LYS A 171 -43.70 -23.35 -13.80
C LYS A 171 -42.16 -23.22 -13.88
N GLU A 172 -41.55 -24.40 -14.00
CA GLU A 172 -40.11 -24.65 -14.15
C GLU A 172 -39.51 -24.17 -15.50
N VAL A 173 -40.31 -24.14 -16.57
CA VAL A 173 -39.81 -23.92 -17.94
C VAL A 173 -39.18 -22.54 -18.10
N ASP A 174 -39.80 -21.51 -17.53
CA ASP A 174 -39.24 -20.14 -17.56
C ASP A 174 -37.97 -19.98 -16.73
N LYS A 175 -37.70 -20.83 -15.72
CA LYS A 175 -36.43 -20.76 -14.96
C LYS A 175 -35.20 -20.86 -15.87
N LYS A 176 -35.24 -21.69 -16.92
CA LYS A 176 -34.13 -21.83 -17.89
C LYS A 176 -33.99 -20.59 -18.77
N LYS A 177 -35.09 -20.03 -19.27
CA LYS A 177 -35.11 -18.83 -20.13
C LYS A 177 -34.71 -17.57 -19.33
N ALA A 178 -35.25 -17.43 -18.13
CA ALA A 178 -34.91 -16.40 -17.16
C ALA A 178 -33.43 -16.47 -16.76
N ASN A 179 -32.89 -17.65 -16.42
CA ASN A 179 -31.45 -17.78 -16.13
C ASN A 179 -30.57 -17.37 -17.31
N LYS A 180 -30.92 -17.76 -18.55
CA LYS A 180 -30.13 -17.37 -19.74
C LYS A 180 -30.15 -15.85 -19.96
N SER A 181 -31.31 -15.21 -19.81
CA SER A 181 -31.47 -13.76 -19.86
C SER A 181 -30.67 -13.06 -18.75
N TRP A 182 -30.85 -13.49 -17.50
CA TRP A 182 -30.15 -13.02 -16.30
C TRP A 182 -28.63 -13.07 -16.50
N PHE A 183 -28.05 -14.23 -16.85
CA PHE A 183 -26.61 -14.36 -17.11
C PHE A 183 -26.12 -13.43 -18.22
N SER A 184 -26.95 -13.13 -19.23
CA SER A 184 -26.63 -12.14 -20.27
C SER A 184 -26.53 -10.73 -19.68
N THR A 185 -27.52 -10.29 -18.89
CA THR A 185 -27.52 -8.97 -18.23
C THR A 185 -26.31 -8.78 -17.32
N TRP A 186 -25.92 -9.79 -16.54
CA TRP A 186 -24.74 -9.70 -15.66
C TRP A 186 -23.43 -9.60 -16.43
N ARG A 187 -23.29 -10.32 -17.55
CA ARG A 187 -22.13 -10.18 -18.45
C ARG A 187 -22.10 -8.79 -19.06
N MET A 188 -23.23 -8.27 -19.52
CA MET A 188 -23.34 -6.92 -20.09
C MET A 188 -22.91 -5.84 -19.10
N VAL A 189 -23.45 -5.84 -17.88
CA VAL A 189 -23.07 -4.86 -16.83
C VAL A 189 -21.58 -4.97 -16.48
N ALA A 190 -21.05 -6.20 -16.37
CA ALA A 190 -19.62 -6.42 -16.13
C ALA A 190 -18.74 -5.89 -17.29
N TRP A 191 -19.15 -6.10 -18.55
CA TRP A 191 -18.49 -5.55 -19.73
C TRP A 191 -18.53 -4.03 -19.76
N CYS A 192 -19.67 -3.39 -19.48
CA CYS A 192 -19.77 -1.92 -19.42
C CYS A 192 -18.81 -1.32 -18.38
N HIS A 193 -18.72 -1.91 -17.19
CA HIS A 193 -17.73 -1.47 -16.18
C HIS A 193 -16.29 -1.72 -16.63
N ALA A 194 -15.99 -2.88 -17.23
CA ALA A 194 -14.64 -3.21 -17.70
C ALA A 194 -14.18 -2.28 -18.84
N VAL A 195 -15.05 -2.00 -19.82
CA VAL A 195 -14.77 -1.04 -20.90
C VAL A 195 -14.55 0.36 -20.33
N ASN A 196 -15.46 0.86 -19.47
CA ASN A 196 -15.31 2.19 -18.85
C ASN A 196 -14.01 2.33 -18.04
N ALA A 197 -13.63 1.31 -17.26
CA ALA A 197 -12.41 1.32 -16.47
C ALA A 197 -11.17 1.26 -17.37
N THR A 198 -11.06 0.25 -18.23
CA THR A 198 -9.87 0.02 -19.07
C THR A 198 -9.67 1.11 -20.11
N PHE A 199 -10.75 1.68 -20.68
CA PHE A 199 -10.65 2.83 -21.58
C PHE A 199 -10.06 4.05 -20.87
N MET A 200 -10.51 4.37 -19.65
CA MET A 200 -9.98 5.50 -18.88
C MET A 200 -8.49 5.36 -18.60
N LEU A 201 -8.06 4.17 -18.14
CA LEU A 201 -6.64 3.92 -17.87
C LEU A 201 -5.81 3.98 -19.16
N ALA A 202 -6.23 3.30 -20.23
CA ALA A 202 -5.53 3.31 -21.50
C ALA A 202 -5.43 4.71 -22.13
N PHE A 203 -6.47 5.54 -22.01
CA PHE A 203 -6.46 6.92 -22.48
C PHE A 203 -5.49 7.78 -21.65
N ALA A 204 -5.51 7.66 -20.32
CA ALA A 204 -4.56 8.37 -19.45
C ALA A 204 -3.11 7.96 -19.76
N THR A 205 -2.81 6.65 -19.76
CA THR A 205 -1.53 6.07 -20.17
C THR A 205 -1.04 6.63 -21.51
N TYR A 206 -1.91 6.68 -22.52
CA TYR A 206 -1.58 7.20 -23.85
C TYR A 206 -1.25 8.72 -23.81
N VAL A 207 -2.07 9.53 -23.16
CA VAL A 207 -1.85 10.98 -23.05
C VAL A 207 -0.62 11.31 -22.19
N VAL A 208 -0.31 10.51 -21.17
CA VAL A 208 0.94 10.66 -20.40
C VAL A 208 2.15 10.32 -21.29
N TYR A 209 2.12 9.21 -22.04
CA TYR A 209 3.25 8.79 -22.87
C TYR A 209 3.53 9.70 -24.08
N TYR A 210 2.50 10.26 -24.72
CA TYR A 210 2.66 11.06 -25.94
C TYR A 210 2.42 12.57 -25.75
N GLY A 211 1.75 12.98 -24.67
CA GLY A 211 1.31 14.36 -24.45
C GLY A 211 1.98 15.08 -23.27
N ILE A 212 2.56 14.37 -22.30
CA ILE A 212 3.17 14.96 -21.10
C ILE A 212 4.66 14.59 -21.03
N HIS A 213 5.53 15.55 -21.34
CA HIS A 213 6.98 15.41 -21.38
C HIS A 213 7.65 15.69 -20.03
N ASN A 214 6.95 16.30 -19.08
CA ASN A 214 7.43 16.46 -17.70
C ASN A 214 7.17 15.19 -16.88
N PRO A 215 8.20 14.42 -16.44
CA PRO A 215 7.98 13.14 -15.75
C PRO A 215 7.24 13.26 -14.41
N GLY A 216 7.34 14.42 -13.74
CA GLY A 216 6.63 14.69 -12.49
C GLY A 216 5.12 14.83 -12.70
N LEU A 217 4.70 15.63 -13.68
CA LEU A 217 3.28 15.74 -14.04
C LEU A 217 2.74 14.45 -14.66
N GLY A 218 3.55 13.74 -15.45
CA GLY A 218 3.20 12.43 -15.97
C GLY A 218 2.93 11.42 -14.86
N ALA A 219 3.83 11.33 -13.86
CA ALA A 219 3.68 10.41 -12.73
C ALA A 219 2.46 10.76 -11.86
N LEU A 220 2.22 12.05 -11.59
CA LEU A 220 1.02 12.47 -10.85
C LEU A 220 -0.28 12.14 -11.61
N SER A 221 -0.28 12.26 -12.94
CA SER A 221 -1.42 11.91 -13.80
C SER A 221 -1.67 10.40 -13.79
N GLU A 222 -0.64 9.59 -13.98
CA GLU A 222 -0.75 8.12 -14.03
C GLU A 222 -1.12 7.53 -12.66
N ILE A 223 -0.55 8.08 -11.56
CA ILE A 223 -0.97 7.73 -10.19
C ILE A 223 -2.46 8.03 -9.99
N HIS A 224 -2.96 9.18 -10.44
CA HIS A 224 -4.38 9.52 -10.33
C HIS A 224 -5.27 8.59 -11.16
N ALA A 225 -4.89 8.29 -12.40
CA ALA A 225 -5.57 7.34 -13.28
C ALA A 225 -5.66 5.94 -12.65
N VAL A 226 -4.54 5.40 -12.15
CA VAL A 226 -4.51 4.10 -11.48
C VAL A 226 -5.35 4.10 -10.19
N ILE A 227 -5.29 5.15 -9.36
CA ILE A 227 -6.13 5.27 -8.15
C ILE A 227 -7.62 5.23 -8.50
N VAL A 228 -8.06 6.01 -9.50
CA VAL A 228 -9.46 6.05 -9.91
C VAL A 228 -9.88 4.76 -10.60
N TRP A 229 -8.99 4.12 -11.37
CA TRP A 229 -9.24 2.81 -12.01
C TRP A 229 -9.49 1.71 -10.97
N LEU A 230 -8.65 1.64 -9.93
CA LEU A 230 -8.83 0.72 -8.81
C LEU A 230 -10.14 1.01 -8.06
N LYS A 231 -10.49 2.29 -7.82
CA LYS A 231 -11.78 2.68 -7.23
C LYS A 231 -12.98 2.24 -8.10
N VAL A 232 -12.96 2.49 -9.41
CA VAL A 232 -14.03 2.06 -10.36
C VAL A 232 -14.21 0.53 -10.32
N CYS A 233 -13.11 -0.22 -10.39
CA CYS A 233 -13.12 -1.68 -10.29
C CYS A 233 -13.71 -2.15 -8.95
N SER A 234 -13.30 -1.56 -7.82
CA SER A 234 -13.83 -1.92 -6.50
C SER A 234 -15.32 -1.63 -6.36
N TYR A 235 -15.79 -0.47 -6.84
CA TYR A 235 -17.20 -0.09 -6.85
C TYR A 235 -18.05 -1.11 -7.63
N ALA A 236 -17.62 -1.47 -8.84
CA ALA A 236 -18.30 -2.47 -9.66
C ALA A 236 -18.31 -3.87 -9.01
N PHE A 237 -17.19 -4.31 -8.43
CA PHE A 237 -17.08 -5.64 -7.82
C PHE A 237 -17.90 -5.78 -6.52
N THR A 238 -17.89 -4.77 -5.65
CA THR A 238 -18.69 -4.78 -4.42
C THR A 238 -20.17 -4.66 -4.74
N ASN A 239 -20.60 -3.75 -5.63
CA ASN A 239 -22.01 -3.59 -5.97
C ASN A 239 -22.60 -4.80 -6.73
N ARG A 240 -21.83 -5.48 -7.58
CA ARG A 240 -22.25 -6.74 -8.21
C ARG A 240 -22.64 -7.78 -7.15
N ASP A 241 -21.85 -7.94 -6.10
CA ASP A 241 -22.08 -8.96 -5.08
C ASP A 241 -23.19 -8.54 -4.09
N LEU A 242 -23.35 -7.24 -3.82
CA LEU A 242 -24.51 -6.69 -3.10
C LEU A 242 -25.82 -6.91 -3.87
N ARG A 243 -25.85 -6.56 -5.17
CA ARG A 243 -27.00 -6.80 -6.07
C ARG A 243 -27.36 -8.28 -6.17
N HIS A 244 -26.37 -9.17 -6.13
CA HIS A 244 -26.60 -10.62 -6.09
C HIS A 244 -27.24 -11.07 -4.77
N ALA A 245 -26.81 -10.51 -3.63
CA ALA A 245 -27.42 -10.80 -2.32
C ALA A 245 -28.86 -10.27 -2.24
N PHE A 246 -29.13 -9.07 -2.77
CA PHE A 246 -30.47 -8.49 -2.84
C PHE A 246 -31.46 -9.34 -3.66
N LEU A 247 -31.03 -9.87 -4.81
CA LEU A 247 -31.89 -10.70 -5.69
C LEU A 247 -32.08 -12.14 -5.19
N ASN A 248 -31.17 -12.63 -4.35
CA ASN A 248 -31.17 -13.97 -3.78
C ASN A 248 -30.89 -13.90 -2.27
N PRO A 249 -31.84 -13.38 -1.47
CA PRO A 249 -31.73 -13.38 -0.02
C PRO A 249 -31.66 -14.81 0.51
N ASP A 250 -30.80 -15.03 1.48
CA ASP A 250 -30.41 -16.36 1.98
C ASP A 250 -31.40 -16.86 3.05
N PRO A 251 -32.24 -17.90 2.79
CA PRO A 251 -33.32 -18.28 3.71
C PRO A 251 -32.86 -18.78 5.07
N SER A 252 -31.62 -19.28 5.18
CA SER A 252 -31.04 -19.75 6.45
C SER A 252 -30.48 -18.62 7.31
N GLY A 253 -30.27 -17.43 6.74
CA GLY A 253 -29.57 -16.33 7.39
C GLY A 253 -28.08 -16.59 7.67
N GLU A 254 -27.47 -17.61 7.05
CA GLU A 254 -26.04 -17.92 7.25
C GLU A 254 -25.13 -16.89 6.57
N SER A 255 -25.45 -16.43 5.35
CA SER A 255 -24.60 -15.49 4.61
C SER A 255 -25.02 -14.01 4.72
N LYS A 256 -25.31 -13.59 5.97
CA LYS A 256 -25.61 -12.19 6.36
C LYS A 256 -24.59 -11.18 5.84
N LEU A 257 -25.08 -10.00 5.50
CA LEU A 257 -24.26 -8.82 5.22
C LEU A 257 -23.63 -8.31 6.55
N PRO A 258 -22.48 -7.60 6.51
CA PRO A 258 -21.98 -6.90 7.68
C PRO A 258 -23.03 -5.92 8.23
N LEU A 259 -23.30 -5.96 9.54
CA LEU A 259 -24.32 -5.13 10.22
C LEU A 259 -24.17 -3.63 9.92
N LEU A 260 -22.92 -3.15 9.73
CA LEU A 260 -22.60 -1.78 9.32
C LEU A 260 -23.39 -1.32 8.08
N TYR A 261 -23.70 -2.23 7.15
CA TYR A 261 -24.42 -1.91 5.90
C TYR A 261 -25.95 -1.84 6.09
N GLU A 262 -26.52 -2.24 7.23
CA GLU A 262 -27.96 -2.11 7.50
C GLU A 262 -28.40 -0.63 7.53
N SER A 263 -27.47 0.29 7.83
CA SER A 263 -27.69 1.73 7.76
C SER A 263 -27.69 2.33 6.34
N CYS A 264 -27.27 1.57 5.32
CA CYS A 264 -27.35 1.96 3.91
C CYS A 264 -27.38 0.72 3.00
N PRO A 265 -28.50 -0.02 2.95
CA PRO A 265 -28.61 -1.28 2.22
C PRO A 265 -28.64 -1.06 0.71
N TYR A 266 -28.40 -2.12 -0.07
CA TYR A 266 -28.62 -2.10 -1.51
C TYR A 266 -30.13 -2.14 -1.81
N PRO A 267 -30.68 -1.32 -2.73
CA PRO A 267 -29.99 -0.42 -3.67
C PRO A 267 -29.81 1.05 -3.18
N GLN A 268 -30.20 1.39 -1.95
CA GLN A 268 -30.16 2.77 -1.44
C GLN A 268 -28.74 3.37 -1.41
N ASN A 269 -27.70 2.53 -1.35
CA ASN A 269 -26.30 2.94 -1.46
C ASN A 269 -25.93 3.48 -2.86
N ILE A 270 -26.74 3.22 -3.89
CA ILE A 270 -26.54 3.73 -5.26
C ILE A 270 -27.10 5.15 -5.36
N ASN A 271 -26.43 6.08 -4.67
CA ASN A 271 -26.72 7.52 -4.71
C ASN A 271 -25.44 8.35 -4.88
N PHE A 272 -25.60 9.57 -5.39
CA PHE A 272 -24.50 10.48 -5.71
C PHE A 272 -23.59 10.80 -4.52
N SER A 273 -24.17 11.04 -3.33
CA SER A 273 -23.42 11.37 -2.10
C SER A 273 -22.53 10.21 -1.63
N ASN A 274 -22.99 8.97 -1.79
CA ASN A 274 -22.21 7.78 -1.46
C ASN A 274 -21.01 7.60 -2.41
N LEU A 275 -21.20 7.84 -3.71
CA LEU A 275 -20.14 7.79 -4.71
C LEU A 275 -19.10 8.90 -4.50
N THR A 276 -19.52 10.15 -4.35
CA THR A 276 -18.58 11.28 -4.14
C THR A 276 -17.82 11.13 -2.83
N TYR A 277 -18.46 10.57 -1.79
CA TYR A 277 -17.74 10.19 -0.58
C TYR A 277 -16.64 9.16 -0.85
N PHE A 278 -16.94 8.09 -1.58
CA PHE A 278 -15.95 7.06 -1.90
C PHE A 278 -14.82 7.56 -2.82
N TRP A 279 -15.11 8.46 -3.76
CA TRP A 279 -14.08 9.09 -4.59
C TRP A 279 -13.00 9.74 -3.73
N TRP A 280 -13.38 10.61 -2.79
CA TRP A 280 -12.46 11.34 -1.91
C TRP A 280 -11.97 10.54 -0.69
N ALA A 281 -12.62 9.44 -0.31
CA ALA A 281 -12.18 8.63 0.82
C ALA A 281 -10.76 8.06 0.59
N PRO A 282 -9.87 8.06 1.60
CA PRO A 282 -8.47 7.58 1.51
C PRO A 282 -8.35 6.04 1.51
N THR A 283 -9.22 5.38 0.75
CA THR A 283 -9.22 3.92 0.52
C THR A 283 -9.55 3.61 -0.94
N LEU A 284 -8.98 2.51 -1.45
CA LEU A 284 -9.25 1.98 -2.79
C LEU A 284 -10.41 0.98 -2.80
N VAL A 285 -11.00 0.70 -1.63
CA VAL A 285 -12.00 -0.35 -1.44
C VAL A 285 -13.39 0.24 -1.18
N TYR A 286 -14.34 -0.03 -2.07
CA TYR A 286 -15.72 0.42 -1.93
C TYR A 286 -16.49 -0.37 -0.87
N GLN A 287 -17.24 0.37 -0.04
CA GLN A 287 -18.24 -0.13 0.89
C GLN A 287 -19.44 0.84 0.88
N PRO A 288 -20.69 0.38 1.05
CA PRO A 288 -21.84 1.26 1.26
C PRO A 288 -21.67 2.21 2.46
N VAL A 289 -20.99 1.73 3.51
CA VAL A 289 -20.82 2.43 4.78
C VAL A 289 -19.38 2.26 5.29
N TYR A 290 -18.88 3.28 5.98
CA TYR A 290 -17.54 3.36 6.58
C TYR A 290 -17.65 3.95 8.00
N PRO A 291 -16.79 3.53 8.95
CA PRO A 291 -16.71 4.16 10.28
C PRO A 291 -16.38 5.64 10.16
N ARG A 292 -17.02 6.48 10.98
CA ARG A 292 -16.91 7.95 10.91
C ARG A 292 -16.41 8.58 12.21
N SER A 293 -15.51 9.56 12.08
CA SER A 293 -15.15 10.47 13.18
C SER A 293 -16.34 11.40 13.53
N PRO A 294 -16.56 11.75 14.81
CA PRO A 294 -17.73 12.54 15.22
C PRO A 294 -17.68 14.01 14.75
N ARG A 295 -16.48 14.61 14.67
CA ARG A 295 -16.23 15.97 14.18
C ARG A 295 -14.92 16.03 13.41
N VAL A 296 -14.70 17.12 12.66
CA VAL A 296 -13.40 17.45 12.03
C VAL A 296 -12.54 18.21 13.05
N ARG A 297 -11.26 17.86 13.16
CA ARG A 297 -10.25 18.56 13.96
C ARG A 297 -9.36 19.43 13.07
N TRP A 298 -9.76 20.69 12.84
CA TRP A 298 -9.03 21.61 11.95
C TRP A 298 -7.59 21.90 12.40
N ASP A 299 -7.32 21.87 13.69
CA ASP A 299 -5.96 21.97 14.24
C ASP A 299 -5.08 20.77 13.85
N PHE A 300 -5.66 19.57 13.79
CA PHE A 300 -4.99 18.36 13.30
C PHE A 300 -4.76 18.45 11.79
N VAL A 301 -5.78 18.86 11.02
CA VAL A 301 -5.67 19.08 9.56
C VAL A 301 -4.53 20.05 9.25
N PHE A 302 -4.52 21.24 9.87
CA PHE A 302 -3.49 22.25 9.62
C PHE A 302 -2.07 21.74 9.93
N ARG A 303 -1.86 21.08 11.08
CA ARG A 303 -0.57 20.45 11.42
C ARG A 303 -0.13 19.44 10.37
N ARG A 304 -1.03 18.53 9.96
CA ARG A 304 -0.75 17.53 8.91
C ARG A 304 -0.44 18.17 7.56
N CYS A 305 -1.13 19.25 7.18
CA CYS A 305 -0.85 20.00 5.95
C CYS A 305 0.52 20.68 5.98
N CYS A 306 0.89 21.32 7.10
CA CYS A 306 2.22 21.93 7.26
C CYS A 306 3.35 20.88 7.23
N GLU A 307 3.16 19.73 7.90
CA GLU A 307 4.10 18.61 7.87
C GLU A 307 4.24 18.03 6.45
N PHE A 308 3.14 17.89 5.70
CA PHE A 308 3.16 17.48 4.30
C PHE A 308 3.96 18.45 3.42
N SER A 309 3.64 19.75 3.46
CA SER A 309 4.33 20.78 2.67
C SER A 309 5.83 20.85 2.98
N PHE A 310 6.20 20.80 4.26
CA PHE A 310 7.61 20.78 4.68
C PHE A 310 8.36 19.57 4.13
N LEU A 311 7.77 18.38 4.22
CA LEU A 311 8.40 17.14 3.72
C LEU A 311 8.48 17.11 2.19
N CYS A 312 7.50 17.66 1.47
CA CYS A 312 7.57 17.81 0.01
C CYS A 312 8.72 18.73 -0.40
N VAL A 313 8.90 19.88 0.27
CA VAL A 313 10.04 20.77 0.05
C VAL A 313 11.37 20.08 0.40
N LEU A 314 11.44 19.36 1.52
CA LEU A 314 12.63 18.60 1.93
C LEU A 314 13.03 17.54 0.89
N VAL A 315 12.07 16.78 0.35
CA VAL A 315 12.30 15.79 -0.71
C VAL A 315 12.77 16.47 -1.99
N TRP A 316 12.12 17.56 -2.42
CA TRP A 316 12.53 18.31 -3.61
C TRP A 316 13.98 18.85 -3.49
N LEU A 317 14.30 19.51 -2.38
CA LEU A 317 15.65 19.99 -2.08
C LEU A 317 16.67 18.85 -2.05
N THR A 318 16.34 17.72 -1.43
CA THR A 318 17.25 16.56 -1.34
C THR A 318 17.50 15.93 -2.72
N CYS A 319 16.47 15.84 -3.55
CA CYS A 319 16.60 15.37 -4.93
C CYS A 319 17.45 16.33 -5.78
N ALA A 320 17.18 17.64 -5.73
CA ALA A 320 17.92 18.64 -6.51
C ALA A 320 19.39 18.77 -6.08
N GLN A 321 19.66 18.80 -4.77
CA GLN A 321 20.98 19.05 -4.20
C GLN A 321 21.91 17.82 -4.19
N TYR A 322 21.36 16.60 -4.07
CA TYR A 322 22.15 15.38 -3.89
C TYR A 322 21.86 14.28 -4.91
N ALA A 323 20.59 13.99 -5.22
CA ALA A 323 20.27 12.90 -6.15
C ALA A 323 20.63 13.23 -7.60
N VAL A 324 20.20 14.38 -8.12
CA VAL A 324 20.45 14.77 -9.52
C VAL A 324 21.95 14.90 -9.83
N PRO A 325 22.79 15.59 -9.02
CA PRO A 325 24.23 15.65 -9.28
C PRO A 325 24.91 14.29 -9.20
N LEU A 326 24.51 13.41 -8.27
CA LEU A 326 25.07 12.06 -8.18
C LEU A 326 24.70 11.20 -9.40
N LEU A 327 23.44 11.26 -9.85
CA LEU A 327 22.96 10.56 -11.03
C LEU A 327 23.66 11.04 -12.30
N GLN A 328 23.84 12.36 -12.48
CA GLN A 328 24.62 12.95 -13.58
C GLN A 328 26.08 12.47 -13.57
N ASN A 329 26.75 12.48 -12.41
CA ASN A 329 28.11 11.96 -12.24
C ASN A 329 28.22 10.42 -12.38
N SER A 330 27.10 9.71 -12.59
CA SER A 330 27.06 8.24 -12.76
C SER A 330 26.84 7.81 -14.22
N LEU A 331 26.50 8.71 -15.14
CA LEU A 331 26.16 8.37 -16.52
C LEU A 331 27.37 7.75 -17.25
N ASP A 332 28.53 8.40 -17.18
CA ASP A 332 29.80 7.91 -17.74
C ASP A 332 30.21 6.52 -17.25
N ASP A 333 30.04 6.25 -15.95
CA ASP A 333 30.41 4.95 -15.36
C ASP A 333 29.50 3.81 -15.87
N ILE A 334 28.24 4.11 -16.21
CA ILE A 334 27.28 3.15 -16.76
C ILE A 334 27.59 2.89 -18.24
N SER A 335 27.77 3.94 -19.06
CA SER A 335 28.12 3.80 -20.48
C SER A 335 29.43 3.03 -20.70
N LYS A 336 30.37 3.09 -19.74
CA LYS A 336 31.67 2.40 -19.79
C LYS A 336 31.67 1.03 -19.08
N LEU A 337 30.51 0.55 -18.60
CA LEU A 337 30.35 -0.70 -17.84
C LEU A 337 31.35 -0.88 -16.68
N HIS A 338 31.71 0.21 -15.99
CA HIS A 338 32.63 0.18 -14.85
C HIS A 338 31.94 -0.40 -13.60
N GLY A 339 31.73 -1.72 -13.56
CA GLY A 339 30.87 -2.40 -12.57
C GLY A 339 31.19 -2.08 -11.10
N TYR A 340 32.47 -1.91 -10.74
CA TYR A 340 32.87 -1.46 -9.40
C TYR A 340 32.38 -0.02 -9.10
N ASN A 341 32.61 0.91 -10.03
CA ASN A 341 32.15 2.29 -9.90
C ASN A 341 30.62 2.33 -9.84
N ILE A 342 29.91 1.59 -10.70
CA ILE A 342 28.45 1.51 -10.69
C ILE A 342 27.94 1.03 -9.32
N LEU A 343 28.56 0.00 -8.72
CA LEU A 343 28.22 -0.46 -7.37
C LEU A 343 28.48 0.63 -6.31
N GLU A 344 29.59 1.37 -6.42
CA GLU A 344 29.89 2.52 -5.55
C GLU A 344 28.85 3.65 -5.70
N ARG A 345 28.42 3.97 -6.94
CA ARG A 345 27.34 4.94 -7.22
C ARG A 345 26.02 4.48 -6.61
N VAL A 346 25.65 3.21 -6.75
CA VAL A 346 24.43 2.63 -6.14
C VAL A 346 24.49 2.71 -4.61
N MET A 347 25.63 2.42 -3.98
CA MET A 347 25.79 2.57 -2.53
C MET A 347 25.69 4.04 -2.06
N LYS A 348 26.23 4.99 -2.84
CA LYS A 348 26.07 6.44 -2.56
C LYS A 348 24.62 6.90 -2.75
N LEU A 349 23.93 6.40 -3.77
CA LEU A 349 22.54 6.75 -4.08
C LEU A 349 21.56 6.12 -3.08
N SER A 350 21.87 4.93 -2.56
CA SER A 350 21.11 4.21 -1.52
C SER A 350 20.72 5.10 -0.34
N THR A 351 21.68 5.79 0.28
CA THR A 351 21.38 6.67 1.43
C THR A 351 20.43 7.81 1.07
N ILE A 352 20.63 8.47 -0.08
CA ILE A 352 19.81 9.61 -0.52
C ILE A 352 18.38 9.13 -0.89
N SER A 353 18.30 8.02 -1.62
CA SER A 353 17.04 7.38 -2.01
C SER A 353 16.23 6.93 -0.79
N LEU A 354 16.89 6.36 0.23
CA LEU A 354 16.27 5.95 1.48
C LEU A 354 15.67 7.15 2.24
N VAL A 355 16.41 8.26 2.36
CA VAL A 355 15.91 9.50 2.99
C VAL A 355 14.71 10.07 2.23
N CYS A 356 14.80 10.16 0.91
CA CYS A 356 13.69 10.66 0.08
C CYS A 356 12.45 9.75 0.17
N TRP A 357 12.64 8.42 0.18
CA TRP A 357 11.53 7.47 0.30
C TRP A 357 10.88 7.52 1.68
N LEU A 358 11.65 7.59 2.77
CA LEU A 358 11.10 7.69 4.13
C LEU A 358 10.36 9.02 4.35
N ALA A 359 10.90 10.13 3.86
CA ALA A 359 10.24 11.43 3.92
C ALA A 359 8.96 11.45 3.06
N GLY A 360 9.01 10.92 1.84
CA GLY A 360 7.84 10.78 0.96
C GLY A 360 6.77 9.85 1.51
N PHE A 361 7.16 8.75 2.17
CA PHE A 361 6.25 7.84 2.88
C PHE A 361 5.52 8.56 4.01
N PHE A 362 6.23 9.30 4.86
CA PHE A 362 5.61 10.05 5.96
C PHE A 362 4.74 11.21 5.45
N ALA A 363 5.18 11.90 4.38
CA ALA A 363 4.39 12.93 3.72
C ALA A 363 3.05 12.36 3.20
N LEU A 364 3.09 11.27 2.43
CA LEU A 364 1.90 10.69 1.83
C LEU A 364 1.00 9.97 2.86
N PHE A 365 1.51 8.95 3.55
CA PHE A 365 0.70 8.06 4.39
C PHE A 365 0.39 8.64 5.77
N GLN A 366 1.36 9.31 6.41
CA GLN A 366 1.17 9.84 7.76
C GLN A 366 0.64 11.28 7.78
N SER A 367 0.92 12.09 6.74
CA SER A 367 0.47 13.49 6.69
C SER A 367 -0.74 13.68 5.79
N PHE A 368 -0.60 13.51 4.47
CA PHE A 368 -1.65 13.75 3.48
C PHE A 368 -2.89 12.85 3.69
N LEU A 369 -2.74 11.52 3.76
CA LEU A 369 -3.89 10.63 3.95
C LEU A 369 -4.60 10.84 5.30
N ASN A 370 -3.88 11.23 6.36
CA ASN A 370 -4.50 11.58 7.64
C ASN A 370 -5.24 12.94 7.61
N ALA A 371 -4.72 13.93 6.89
CA ALA A 371 -5.43 15.20 6.66
C ALA A 371 -6.73 14.96 5.87
N LEU A 372 -6.63 14.23 4.76
CA LEU A 372 -7.79 13.83 3.94
C LEU A 372 -8.79 13.00 4.75
N ALA A 373 -8.32 12.07 5.60
CA ALA A 373 -9.19 11.30 6.49
C ALA A 373 -9.93 12.17 7.51
N GLU A 374 -9.26 13.15 8.13
CA GLU A 374 -9.89 14.06 9.10
C GLU A 374 -10.96 14.94 8.42
N ILE A 375 -10.66 15.51 7.24
CA ILE A 375 -11.62 16.29 6.42
C ILE A 375 -12.83 15.42 6.03
N MET A 376 -12.60 14.21 5.49
CA MET A 376 -13.65 13.27 5.10
C MET A 376 -14.33 12.58 6.31
N ARG A 377 -13.96 12.91 7.55
CA ARG A 377 -14.37 12.23 8.79
C ARG A 377 -14.22 10.70 8.70
N PHE A 378 -13.24 10.20 7.97
CA PHE A 378 -12.95 8.78 7.81
C PHE A 378 -12.31 8.23 9.10
N GLY A 379 -12.99 7.27 9.73
CA GLY A 379 -12.62 6.77 11.05
C GLY A 379 -11.47 5.77 11.07
N ASP A 380 -11.25 5.04 9.97
CA ASP A 380 -10.22 3.99 9.88
C ASP A 380 -8.93 4.51 9.23
N ARG A 381 -8.00 5.03 10.03
CA ARG A 381 -6.78 5.70 9.56
C ARG A 381 -5.55 4.81 9.60
N GLU A 382 -5.76 3.49 9.62
CA GLU A 382 -4.71 2.48 9.59
C GLU A 382 -4.16 2.28 8.16
N PHE A 383 -3.61 3.34 7.55
CA PHE A 383 -3.07 3.28 6.17
C PHE A 383 -1.79 2.44 6.05
N TYR A 384 -1.14 2.16 7.18
CA TYR A 384 0.08 1.36 7.32
C TYR A 384 0.14 0.79 8.75
N SER A 385 1.04 -0.18 9.00
CA SER A 385 1.47 -0.57 10.34
C SER A 385 3.00 -0.50 10.45
N ASP A 386 3.61 -1.13 11.45
CA ASP A 386 5.04 -1.05 11.78
C ASP A 386 5.95 -1.85 10.83
N TRP A 387 5.78 -1.63 9.52
CA TRP A 387 6.44 -2.35 8.42
C TRP A 387 7.97 -2.35 8.53
N TRP A 388 8.56 -1.34 9.16
CA TRP A 388 10.00 -1.24 9.44
C TRP A 388 10.53 -2.37 10.36
N ASN A 389 9.67 -2.96 11.19
CA ASN A 389 9.99 -4.11 12.04
C ASN A 389 9.81 -5.46 11.33
N SER A 390 9.47 -5.49 10.03
CA SER A 390 9.21 -6.73 9.29
C SER A 390 10.42 -7.66 9.30
N SER A 391 10.21 -8.91 9.72
CA SER A 391 11.20 -10.01 9.66
C SER A 391 11.26 -10.70 8.29
N ASP A 392 10.36 -10.36 7.38
CA ASP A 392 10.16 -11.03 6.10
C ASP A 392 9.44 -10.12 5.12
N VAL A 393 9.77 -10.28 3.84
CA VAL A 393 9.31 -9.40 2.76
C VAL A 393 7.80 -9.55 2.51
N ARG A 394 7.23 -10.71 2.84
CA ARG A 394 5.78 -10.97 2.81
C ARG A 394 5.02 -10.05 3.78
N SER A 395 5.49 -9.93 5.02
CA SER A 395 4.89 -9.05 6.02
C SER A 395 5.00 -7.57 5.60
N TYR A 396 6.17 -7.15 5.09
CA TYR A 396 6.38 -5.80 4.56
C TYR A 396 5.33 -5.42 3.49
N TRP A 397 5.16 -6.21 2.43
CA TRP A 397 4.20 -5.95 1.34
C TRP A 397 2.72 -5.92 1.78
N THR A 398 2.40 -6.34 3.01
CA THR A 398 1.06 -6.25 3.60
C THR A 398 0.89 -5.17 4.67
N SER A 399 1.97 -4.49 5.06
CA SER A 399 1.99 -3.52 6.16
C SER A 399 2.37 -2.10 5.75
N TRP A 400 3.15 -1.88 4.68
CA TRP A 400 3.57 -0.54 4.27
C TRP A 400 2.44 0.29 3.63
N ASN A 401 1.63 -0.31 2.76
CA ASN A 401 0.53 0.35 2.04
C ASN A 401 -0.74 -0.50 2.17
N LYS A 402 -1.49 -0.29 3.25
CA LYS A 402 -2.72 -1.04 3.52
C LYS A 402 -3.82 -0.76 2.48
N PRO A 403 -4.06 0.47 1.97
CA PRO A 403 -5.05 0.71 0.91
C PRO A 403 -4.85 -0.18 -0.34
N VAL A 404 -3.62 -0.27 -0.87
CA VAL A 404 -3.32 -1.14 -2.03
C VAL A 404 -3.34 -2.60 -1.63
N SER A 405 -2.76 -2.98 -0.48
CA SER A 405 -2.75 -4.38 -0.02
C SER A 405 -4.17 -4.92 0.21
N HIS A 406 -5.07 -4.09 0.74
CA HIS A 406 -6.50 -4.39 0.93
C HIS A 406 -7.23 -4.56 -0.41
N PHE A 407 -6.96 -3.69 -1.40
CA PHE A 407 -7.50 -3.88 -2.75
C PHE A 407 -7.03 -5.21 -3.35
N MET A 408 -5.71 -5.45 -3.39
CA MET A 408 -5.11 -6.66 -3.95
C MET A 408 -5.66 -7.92 -3.25
N LYS A 409 -5.79 -7.91 -1.93
CA LYS A 409 -6.33 -9.02 -1.15
C LYS A 409 -7.82 -9.29 -1.45
N ARG A 410 -8.65 -8.25 -1.56
CA ARG A 410 -10.13 -8.35 -1.71
C ARG A 410 -10.59 -8.56 -3.16
N HIS A 411 -9.89 -7.99 -4.14
CA HIS A 411 -10.34 -7.97 -5.53
C HIS A 411 -9.49 -8.83 -6.48
N VAL A 412 -8.27 -9.23 -6.08
CA VAL A 412 -7.38 -10.07 -6.91
C VAL A 412 -7.14 -11.43 -6.24
N TYR A 413 -6.45 -11.47 -5.10
CA TYR A 413 -6.01 -12.72 -4.45
C TYR A 413 -7.16 -13.61 -3.94
N ALA A 414 -8.01 -13.11 -3.03
CA ALA A 414 -9.07 -13.93 -2.43
C ALA A 414 -10.14 -14.39 -3.45
N PRO A 415 -10.51 -13.59 -4.48
CA PRO A 415 -11.36 -14.06 -5.58
C PRO A 415 -10.74 -15.19 -6.43
N MET A 416 -9.41 -15.27 -6.56
CA MET A 416 -8.74 -16.41 -7.21
C MET A 416 -8.77 -17.65 -6.33
N VAL A 417 -8.34 -17.54 -5.06
CA VAL A 417 -8.34 -18.67 -4.11
C VAL A 417 -9.76 -19.21 -3.88
N GLY A 418 -10.75 -18.34 -3.77
CA GLY A 418 -12.18 -18.70 -3.68
C GLY A 418 -12.80 -19.28 -4.96
N ARG A 419 -12.01 -19.45 -6.03
CA ARG A 419 -12.36 -20.22 -7.24
C ARG A 419 -11.54 -21.51 -7.38
N GLY A 420 -10.70 -21.84 -6.41
CA GLY A 420 -9.84 -23.04 -6.42
C GLY A 420 -8.42 -22.83 -6.96
N VAL A 421 -8.00 -21.59 -7.27
CA VAL A 421 -6.61 -21.31 -7.66
C VAL A 421 -5.69 -21.56 -6.44
N PRO A 422 -4.60 -22.35 -6.57
CA PRO A 422 -3.69 -22.61 -5.46
C PRO A 422 -3.12 -21.31 -4.86
N PRO A 423 -3.02 -21.16 -3.52
CA PRO A 423 -2.57 -19.93 -2.87
C PRO A 423 -1.23 -19.39 -3.36
N VAL A 424 -0.28 -20.26 -3.71
CA VAL A 424 1.05 -19.87 -4.25
C VAL A 424 0.90 -19.24 -5.63
N LEU A 425 0.10 -19.83 -6.52
CA LEU A 425 -0.18 -19.29 -7.85
C LEU A 425 -1.00 -17.99 -7.76
N ALA A 426 -1.99 -17.94 -6.87
CA ALA A 426 -2.74 -16.71 -6.60
C ALA A 426 -1.84 -15.58 -6.07
N GLN A 427 -0.84 -15.88 -5.23
CA GLN A 427 0.16 -14.91 -4.79
C GLN A 427 1.04 -14.45 -5.96
N PHE A 428 1.59 -15.38 -6.77
CA PHE A 428 2.39 -15.06 -7.95
C PHE A 428 1.64 -14.13 -8.92
N LEU A 429 0.40 -14.48 -9.28
CA LEU A 429 -0.43 -13.69 -10.19
C LEU A 429 -0.76 -12.30 -9.60
N THR A 430 -0.93 -12.19 -8.28
CA THR A 430 -1.13 -10.90 -7.61
C THR A 430 0.13 -10.03 -7.65
N PHE A 431 1.31 -10.61 -7.47
CA PHE A 431 2.59 -9.89 -7.61
C PHE A 431 2.87 -9.48 -9.07
N MET A 432 2.59 -10.36 -10.04
CA MET A 432 2.71 -10.07 -11.47
C MET A 432 1.80 -8.90 -11.90
N PHE A 433 0.52 -8.94 -11.48
CA PHE A 433 -0.43 -7.84 -11.71
C PHE A 433 0.04 -6.53 -11.06
N SER A 434 0.56 -6.59 -9.84
CA SER A 434 1.16 -5.42 -9.16
C SER A 434 2.39 -4.90 -9.92
N GLY A 435 3.26 -5.79 -10.41
CA GLY A 435 4.47 -5.44 -11.16
C GLY A 435 4.17 -4.70 -12.46
N VAL A 436 3.15 -5.11 -13.21
CA VAL A 436 2.70 -4.40 -14.43
C VAL A 436 2.26 -2.97 -14.10
N LEU A 437 1.56 -2.76 -12.99
CA LEU A 437 1.17 -1.42 -12.54
C LEU A 437 2.39 -0.59 -12.08
N HIS A 438 3.42 -1.20 -11.49
CA HIS A 438 4.66 -0.47 -11.12
C HIS A 438 5.49 -0.08 -12.35
N GLU A 439 5.54 -0.95 -13.37
CA GLU A 439 6.15 -0.62 -14.67
C GLU A 439 5.40 0.51 -15.38
N ALA A 440 4.06 0.47 -15.38
CA ALA A 440 3.24 1.57 -15.90
C ALA A 440 3.56 2.89 -15.19
N LEU A 441 3.48 2.92 -13.86
CA LEU A 441 3.68 4.12 -13.03
C LEU A 441 5.09 4.75 -13.10
N ILE A 442 6.10 4.03 -13.63
CA ILE A 442 7.49 4.51 -13.73
C ILE A 442 7.91 4.66 -15.20
N GLY A 443 7.66 3.66 -16.03
CA GLY A 443 8.06 3.62 -17.43
C GLY A 443 7.24 4.52 -18.35
N ILE A 444 5.95 4.74 -18.05
CA ILE A 444 5.10 5.65 -18.86
C ILE A 444 5.54 7.12 -18.63
N PRO A 445 5.64 7.65 -17.39
CA PRO A 445 6.09 9.02 -17.16
C PRO A 445 7.55 9.30 -17.55
N THR A 446 8.40 8.27 -17.60
CA THR A 446 9.78 8.38 -18.09
C THR A 446 9.93 8.03 -19.57
N HIS A 447 8.82 7.80 -20.29
CA HIS A 447 8.79 7.53 -21.74
C HIS A 447 9.68 6.34 -22.18
N ASN A 448 9.94 5.40 -21.27
CA ASN A 448 10.92 4.31 -21.38
C ASN A 448 10.38 3.06 -20.66
N ILE A 449 9.81 2.10 -21.40
CA ILE A 449 9.26 0.86 -20.84
C ILE A 449 10.37 -0.20 -20.84
N LEU A 450 11.19 -0.21 -19.79
CA LEU A 450 12.40 -1.03 -19.68
C LEU A 450 12.15 -2.42 -19.06
N GLY A 451 11.00 -2.61 -18.39
CA GLY A 451 10.73 -3.82 -17.60
C GLY A 451 11.47 -3.88 -16.26
N VAL A 452 12.29 -2.87 -15.91
CA VAL A 452 13.13 -2.87 -14.70
C VAL A 452 12.28 -2.83 -13.42
N ALA A 453 11.19 -2.06 -13.39
CA ALA A 453 10.29 -2.03 -12.25
C ALA A 453 9.45 -3.32 -12.15
N PHE A 454 9.01 -3.88 -13.28
CA PHE A 454 8.36 -5.19 -13.33
C PHE A 454 9.29 -6.29 -12.79
N LEU A 455 10.52 -6.39 -13.30
CA LEU A 455 11.51 -7.39 -12.89
C LEU A 455 11.93 -7.20 -11.42
N GLY A 456 12.10 -5.96 -10.95
CA GLY A 456 12.38 -5.64 -9.55
C GLY A 456 11.26 -6.10 -8.60
N MET A 457 9.99 -6.01 -9.04
CA MET A 457 8.83 -6.53 -8.31
C MET A 457 8.74 -8.06 -8.34
N MET A 458 9.04 -8.70 -9.48
CA MET A 458 9.05 -10.17 -9.59
C MET A 458 10.22 -10.80 -8.82
N GLY A 459 11.38 -10.12 -8.76
CA GLY A 459 12.54 -10.49 -7.95
C GLY A 459 12.28 -10.49 -6.44
N GLN A 460 11.19 -9.86 -5.96
CA GLN A 460 10.74 -10.00 -4.57
C GLN A 460 10.23 -11.40 -4.25
N ILE A 461 9.77 -12.18 -5.23
CA ILE A 461 9.19 -13.52 -4.98
C ILE A 461 10.26 -14.52 -4.48
N PRO A 462 11.43 -14.68 -5.13
CA PRO A 462 12.55 -15.43 -4.57
C PRO A 462 12.96 -14.96 -3.16
N LEU A 463 12.98 -13.65 -2.91
CA LEU A 463 13.36 -13.09 -1.61
C LEU A 463 12.29 -13.35 -0.51
N ILE A 464 11.02 -13.38 -0.87
CA ILE A 464 9.94 -13.84 0.02
C ILE A 464 10.14 -15.32 0.37
N ILE A 465 10.45 -16.17 -0.61
CA ILE A 465 10.73 -17.60 -0.37
C ILE A 465 11.95 -17.75 0.56
N LEU A 466 13.05 -17.02 0.31
CA LEU A 466 14.24 -17.04 1.14
C LEU A 466 13.97 -16.57 2.58
N THR A 467 13.26 -15.46 2.76
CA THR A 467 12.95 -14.94 4.11
C THR A 467 11.92 -15.80 4.86
N ASP A 468 10.93 -16.38 4.18
CA ASP A 468 10.03 -17.39 4.76
C ASP A 468 10.79 -18.68 5.13
N MET A 469 11.79 -19.10 4.35
CA MET A 469 12.67 -20.23 4.67
C MET A 469 13.55 -19.93 5.90
N ILE A 470 14.22 -18.78 5.96
CA ILE A 470 15.03 -18.38 7.13
C ILE A 470 14.17 -18.35 8.40
N LYS A 471 12.94 -17.83 8.31
CA LYS A 471 11.94 -17.81 9.40
C LYS A 471 11.44 -19.21 9.78
N LYS A 472 11.44 -20.18 8.85
CA LYS A 472 11.07 -21.58 9.09
C LYS A 472 12.20 -22.38 9.75
N PHE A 473 13.45 -22.21 9.29
CA PHE A 473 14.61 -22.97 9.78
C PHE A 473 15.27 -22.34 11.02
N GLY A 474 15.36 -21.01 11.10
CA GLY A 474 15.90 -20.29 12.27
C GLY A 474 14.93 -20.16 13.45
N GLY A 475 13.69 -20.67 13.31
CA GLY A 475 12.66 -20.65 14.33
C GLY A 475 12.16 -19.25 14.71
N LYS A 476 11.41 -19.16 15.82
CA LYS A 476 10.81 -17.89 16.32
C LYS A 476 11.79 -17.02 17.12
N GLY A 477 13.08 -17.35 17.14
CA GLY A 477 14.10 -16.66 17.95
C GLY A 477 14.31 -15.20 17.55
N GLN A 478 14.80 -14.39 18.48
CA GLN A 478 15.08 -12.97 18.22
C GLN A 478 16.13 -12.79 17.10
N ASN A 479 17.14 -13.65 17.05
CA ASN A 479 18.20 -13.63 16.03
C ASN A 479 17.64 -13.86 14.61
N ALA A 480 16.70 -14.79 14.44
CA ALA A 480 16.07 -15.04 13.13
C ALA A 480 15.24 -13.83 12.65
N LYS A 481 14.54 -13.15 13.58
CA LYS A 481 13.85 -11.88 13.27
C LYS A 481 14.82 -10.76 12.89
N LEU A 482 15.95 -10.65 13.60
CA LEU A 482 17.00 -9.67 13.31
C LEU A 482 17.62 -9.90 11.93
N VAL A 483 18.04 -11.13 11.61
CA VAL A 483 18.59 -11.49 10.30
C VAL A 483 17.59 -11.21 9.18
N GLY A 484 16.32 -11.60 9.36
CA GLY A 484 15.26 -11.32 8.38
C GLY A 484 15.01 -9.82 8.17
N ASN A 485 15.06 -9.01 9.23
CA ASN A 485 14.91 -7.56 9.14
C ASN A 485 16.13 -6.87 8.52
N LEU A 486 17.34 -7.37 8.76
CA LEU A 486 18.57 -6.90 8.10
C LEU A 486 18.56 -7.24 6.60
N ILE A 487 18.12 -8.44 6.21
CA ILE A 487 17.95 -8.85 4.80
C ILE A 487 16.90 -7.96 4.11
N PHE A 488 15.78 -7.68 4.78
CA PHE A 488 14.77 -6.73 4.29
C PHE A 488 15.40 -5.35 4.03
N TRP A 489 16.07 -4.76 5.02
CA TRP A 489 16.68 -3.44 4.86
C TRP A 489 17.79 -3.41 3.82
N LEU A 490 18.65 -4.43 3.74
CA LEU A 490 19.71 -4.53 2.74
C LEU A 490 19.14 -4.60 1.32
N SER A 491 18.10 -5.42 1.10
CA SER A 491 17.40 -5.50 -0.19
C SER A 491 16.73 -4.19 -0.56
N PHE A 492 16.01 -3.58 0.39
CA PHE A 492 15.31 -2.31 0.21
C PHE A 492 16.28 -1.18 -0.15
N CYS A 493 17.41 -1.08 0.56
CA CYS A 493 18.38 0.01 0.39
C CYS A 493 19.29 -0.17 -0.83
N ILE A 494 19.63 -1.40 -1.26
CA ILE A 494 20.60 -1.61 -2.36
C ILE A 494 19.89 -1.97 -3.67
N PHE A 495 19.07 -3.01 -3.67
CA PHE A 495 18.59 -3.67 -4.90
C PHE A 495 17.24 -3.15 -5.40
N GLY A 496 16.48 -2.45 -4.55
CA GLY A 496 15.16 -1.91 -4.89
C GLY A 496 15.22 -0.53 -5.55
N GLN A 497 14.91 0.50 -4.76
CA GLN A 497 14.62 1.85 -5.26
C GLN A 497 15.81 2.54 -5.98
N PRO A 498 17.07 2.46 -5.51
CA PRO A 498 18.16 3.22 -6.14
C PRO A 498 18.55 2.65 -7.50
N LEU A 499 18.55 1.32 -7.65
CA LEU A 499 18.89 0.67 -8.91
C LEU A 499 17.85 1.00 -10.00
N ALA A 500 16.55 0.96 -9.65
CA ALA A 500 15.50 1.42 -10.55
C ALA A 500 15.68 2.92 -10.91
N ALA A 501 15.85 3.79 -9.90
CA ALA A 501 16.04 5.23 -10.14
C ALA A 501 17.25 5.53 -11.04
N LEU A 502 18.37 4.81 -10.86
CA LEU A 502 19.56 4.94 -11.69
C LEU A 502 19.30 4.55 -13.16
N MET A 503 18.65 3.40 -13.39
CA MET A 503 18.38 2.90 -14.74
C MET A 503 17.35 3.77 -15.50
N TYR A 504 16.25 4.18 -14.86
CA TYR A 504 15.25 5.04 -15.51
C TYR A 504 15.79 6.48 -15.72
N PHE A 505 16.63 7.01 -14.83
CA PHE A 505 17.28 8.30 -15.06
C PHE A 505 18.30 8.22 -16.21
N PHE A 506 19.09 7.14 -16.30
CA PHE A 506 20.01 6.93 -17.41
C PHE A 506 19.25 6.88 -18.75
N ALA A 507 18.16 6.10 -18.84
CA ALA A 507 17.32 6.02 -20.03
C ALA A 507 16.66 7.36 -20.39
N TRP A 508 16.27 8.16 -19.40
CA TRP A 508 15.78 9.53 -19.62
C TRP A 508 16.85 10.42 -20.24
N GLN A 509 18.09 10.41 -19.72
CA GLN A 509 19.19 11.22 -20.25
C GLN A 509 19.68 10.75 -21.62
N ALA A 510 19.68 9.45 -21.89
CA ALA A 510 20.00 8.91 -23.22
C ALA A 510 19.01 9.40 -24.29
N LYS A 511 17.72 9.54 -23.96
CA LYS A 511 16.65 9.94 -24.88
C LYS A 511 16.47 11.47 -24.98
N TYR A 512 16.46 12.18 -23.85
CA TYR A 512 16.13 13.61 -23.76
C TYR A 512 17.25 14.50 -23.21
N GLY A 513 18.43 13.97 -22.95
CA GLY A 513 19.59 14.76 -22.55
C GLY A 513 20.03 15.78 -23.61
N ALA A 514 20.82 16.78 -23.20
CA ALA A 514 21.29 17.82 -24.10
C ALA A 514 22.12 17.25 -25.26
N ALA A 515 22.00 17.84 -26.44
CA ALA A 515 22.73 17.41 -27.63
C ALA A 515 24.25 17.52 -27.38
N GLY A 516 24.97 16.41 -27.59
CA GLY A 516 26.41 16.31 -27.27
C GLY A 516 26.74 15.81 -25.85
N SER A 517 25.76 15.67 -24.95
CA SER A 517 25.96 15.10 -23.60
C SER A 517 25.00 13.95 -23.26
N ARG A 518 24.50 13.24 -24.28
CA ARG A 518 23.65 12.05 -24.10
C ARG A 518 24.55 10.84 -23.83
N PRO A 519 24.35 10.10 -22.74
CA PRO A 519 25.05 8.83 -22.54
C PRO A 519 24.54 7.80 -23.54
N GLU A 520 25.44 7.06 -24.17
CA GLU A 520 25.10 5.93 -25.01
C GLU A 520 24.95 4.67 -24.15
N TRP A 521 24.00 3.79 -24.52
CA TRP A 521 23.93 2.47 -23.91
C TRP A 521 25.20 1.69 -24.26
N PRO A 522 25.82 0.98 -23.30
CA PRO A 522 26.99 0.17 -23.59
C PRO A 522 26.68 -0.93 -24.61
N ASP A 523 27.66 -1.31 -25.42
CA ASP A 523 27.58 -2.37 -26.42
C ASP A 523 27.40 -3.76 -25.77
N LEU A 524 26.18 -4.05 -25.34
CA LEU A 524 25.78 -5.36 -24.83
C LEU A 524 25.61 -6.34 -25.99
N PRO A 525 26.36 -7.46 -26.03
CA PRO A 525 26.35 -8.38 -27.17
C PRO A 525 25.13 -9.32 -27.20
N MET A 526 23.90 -8.78 -27.09
CA MET A 526 22.67 -9.43 -27.59
C MET A 526 21.44 -8.50 -27.62
N SER A 527 21.04 -8.11 -28.83
CA SER A 527 19.64 -8.07 -29.32
C SER A 527 18.51 -7.46 -28.44
N TRP A 528 18.74 -6.36 -27.72
CA TRP A 528 17.64 -5.54 -27.14
C TRP A 528 17.42 -4.19 -27.85
N ASN A 529 17.89 -4.07 -29.10
CA ASN A 529 17.63 -2.91 -29.95
C ASN A 529 16.22 -2.99 -30.57
N THR A 530 15.21 -2.54 -29.83
CA THR A 530 13.87 -2.21 -30.35
C THR A 530 13.63 -0.70 -30.27
N THR A 531 13.00 -0.15 -31.31
CA THR A 531 12.60 1.27 -31.44
C THR A 531 13.71 2.32 -31.28
N LYS A 532 14.58 2.40 -32.30
CA LYS A 532 14.94 3.72 -32.87
C LYS A 532 13.88 4.08 -33.93
N THR A 533 12.85 4.82 -33.52
CA THR A 533 11.88 5.52 -34.38
C THR A 533 11.19 6.61 -33.58
#